data_AF-A0A960T8G1-F1
#
_entry.id   AF-A0A960T8G1-F1
#
_cell.length_a   1.000
_cell.length_b   1.000
_cell.length_c   1.000
_cell.angle_alpha   90.00
_cell.angle_beta   90.00
_cell.angle_gamma   90.00
#
_symmetry.space_group_name_H-M   'P 1'
#
loop_
_entity.id
_entity.type
_entity.pdbx_description
1 polymer ?
#
loop_
_entity_poly.entity_id
_entity_poly.type
_entity_poly.pdbx_seq_one_letter_code
_entity_poly.pdbx_strand_id
1 'polypeptide(L)'
;SRMYLTSRLENGRVLFEAQSDSLISSGLAVLMLKVYSGETPETILKCEPRYLEELGINASLTMNRANGLASLHLRMKQDALKFLMQAGI
;
A
#
# COMPACT_ATOMS: atom_id res chain seq x y z
N SER A 1 3.12 4.43 15.59
CA SER A 1 4.12 4.94 14.65
C SER A 1 3.44 5.90 13.70
N ARG A 2 4.14 6.95 13.24
CA ARG A 2 3.66 7.81 12.17
C ARG A 2 4.11 7.21 10.83
N MET A 3 3.20 7.18 9.85
CA MET A 3 3.46 6.71 8.49
C MET A 3 3.05 7.82 7.54
N TYR A 4 3.99 8.27 6.73
CA TYR A 4 3.76 9.23 5.66
C TYR A 4 3.79 8.47 4.36
N LEU A 5 2.67 8.47 3.65
CA LEU A 5 2.52 7.91 2.31
C LEU A 5 2.28 9.08 1.35
N THR A 6 3.08 9.13 0.28
CA THR A 6 2.86 10.00 -0.87
C THR A 6 2.64 9.14 -2.11
N SER A 7 1.84 9.67 -3.04
CA SER A 7 1.50 8.97 -4.27
C SER A 7 1.41 9.95 -5.43
N ARG A 8 1.78 9.48 -6.62
CA ARG A 8 1.68 10.25 -7.88
C ARG A 8 1.28 9.33 -9.03
N LEU A 9 0.51 9.84 -9.98
CA LEU A 9 0.18 9.15 -11.22
C LEU A 9 1.18 9.56 -12.31
N GLU A 10 1.87 8.60 -12.90
CA GLU A 10 2.82 8.80 -13.99
C GLU A 10 2.60 7.73 -15.06
N ASN A 11 2.35 8.15 -16.31
CA ASN A 11 2.11 7.23 -17.44
C ASN A 11 1.04 6.16 -17.15
N GLY A 12 -0.06 6.54 -16.48
CA GLY A 12 -1.16 5.63 -16.12
C GLY A 12 -0.84 4.68 -14.96
N ARG A 13 0.30 4.85 -14.28
CA ARG A 13 0.75 4.00 -13.16
C ARG A 13 0.89 4.83 -11.89
N VAL A 14 0.51 4.27 -10.75
CA VAL A 14 0.60 4.93 -9.46
C VAL A 14 1.94 4.59 -8.82
N LEU A 15 2.74 5.59 -8.51
CA LEU A 15 4.00 5.46 -7.80
C LEU A 15 3.81 5.84 -6.33
N PHE A 16 4.24 4.98 -5.42
CA PHE A 16 4.10 5.17 -3.98
C PHE A 16 5.47 5.34 -3.31
N GLU A 17 5.54 6.26 -2.36
CA GLU A 17 6.68 6.45 -1.45
C GLU A 17 6.17 6.50 -0.01
N ALA A 18 6.86 5.81 0.90
CA ALA A 18 6.44 5.68 2.28
C ALA A 18 7.61 5.85 3.25
N GLN A 19 7.38 6.58 4.35
CA GLN A 19 8.34 6.78 5.42
C GLN A 19 7.67 6.59 6.79
N SER A 20 8.33 5.82 7.67
CA SER A 20 7.88 5.61 9.05
C SER A 20 9.00 5.79 10.07
N ASP A 21 8.63 6.19 11.28
CA ASP A 21 9.50 6.28 12.45
C ASP A 21 9.79 4.90 13.10
N SER A 22 9.15 3.83 12.63
CA SER A 22 9.34 2.47 13.13
C SER A 22 9.95 1.54 12.08
N LEU A 23 11.04 0.86 12.43
CA LEU A 23 11.73 -0.11 11.56
C LEU A 23 10.80 -1.20 11.01
N ILE A 24 9.92 -1.76 11.86
CA ILE A 24 9.00 -2.83 11.44
C ILE A 24 7.93 -2.29 10.49
N SER A 25 7.36 -1.11 10.80
CA SER A 25 6.41 -0.45 9.91
C SER A 25 7.04 -0.10 8.56
N SER A 26 8.30 0.34 8.55
CA SER A 26 9.07 0.59 7.32
C SER A 26 9.26 -0.68 6.49
N GLY A 27 9.61 -1.81 7.13
CA GLY A 27 9.75 -3.10 6.44
C GLY A 27 8.45 -3.56 5.76
N LEU A 28 7.32 -3.47 6.46
CA LEU A 28 6.01 -3.82 5.90
C LEU A 28 5.58 -2.87 4.79
N ALA A 29 5.87 -1.57 4.92
CA ALA A 29 5.60 -0.60 3.87
C ALA A 29 6.42 -0.92 2.60
N VAL A 30 7.69 -1.30 2.73
CA VAL A 30 8.52 -1.71 1.58
C VAL A 30 7.89 -2.90 0.83
N LEU A 31 7.33 -3.88 1.54
CA LEU A 31 6.65 -5.01 0.90
C LEU A 31 5.40 -4.55 0.12
N MET A 32 4.59 -3.66 0.70
CA MET A 32 3.45 -3.07 0.02
C MET A 32 3.88 -2.30 -1.22
N LEU A 33 4.87 -1.42 -1.10
CA LEU A 33 5.36 -0.61 -2.20
C LEU A 33 5.89 -1.48 -3.34
N LYS A 34 6.57 -2.59 -3.05
CA LYS A 34 7.04 -3.55 -4.08
C LYS A 34 5.92 -4.20 -4.87
N VAL A 35 4.74 -4.38 -4.28
CA VAL A 35 3.61 -5.06 -4.93
C VAL A 35 2.72 -4.06 -5.69
N TYR A 36 2.52 -2.86 -5.16
CA TYR A 36 1.52 -1.92 -5.68
C TYR A 36 2.12 -0.73 -6.44
N SER A 37 3.37 -0.36 -6.20
CA SER A 37 3.98 0.79 -6.88
C SER A 37 4.34 0.44 -8.31
N GLY A 38 3.94 1.29 -9.26
CA GLY A 38 4.09 1.06 -10.69
C GLY A 38 2.91 0.35 -11.33
N GLU A 39 1.87 0.01 -10.56
CA GLU A 39 0.66 -0.61 -11.07
C GLU A 39 -0.39 0.42 -11.49
N THR A 40 -1.36 0.01 -12.32
CA THR A 40 -2.47 0.89 -12.68
C THR A 40 -3.44 1.05 -11.50
N PRO A 41 -4.19 2.17 -11.42
CA PRO A 41 -5.20 2.35 -10.39
C PRO A 41 -6.18 1.18 -10.25
N GLU A 42 -6.62 0.60 -11.37
CA GLU A 42 -7.57 -0.52 -11.40
C GLU A 42 -6.95 -1.79 -10.81
N THR A 43 -5.69 -2.07 -11.14
CA THR A 43 -4.96 -3.23 -10.57
C THR A 43 -4.83 -3.08 -9.05
N ILE A 44 -4.47 -1.88 -8.57
CA ILE A 44 -4.33 -1.62 -7.12
C ILE A 44 -5.66 -1.79 -6.39
N LEU A 45 -6.78 -1.38 -6.99
CA LEU A 45 -8.11 -1.54 -6.40
C LEU A 45 -8.56 -3.00 -6.33
N LYS A 46 -8.21 -3.82 -7.32
CA LYS A 46 -8.61 -5.24 -7.43
C LYS A 46 -7.67 -6.19 -6.71
N CYS A 47 -6.39 -5.84 -6.55
CA CYS A 47 -5.39 -6.70 -5.93
C CYS A 47 -5.53 -6.68 -4.40
N GLU A 48 -5.72 -7.87 -3.82
CA GLU A 48 -5.73 -8.11 -2.39
C GLU A 48 -4.33 -8.49 -1.90
N PRO A 49 -3.90 -8.11 -0.68
CA PRO A 49 -2.56 -8.37 -0.17
C PRO A 49 -2.37 -9.81 0.33
N ARG A 50 -2.76 -10.82 -0.46
CA ARG A 50 -2.70 -12.25 -0.09
C ARG A 50 -1.27 -12.75 0.15
N TYR A 51 -0.28 -12.11 -0.46
CA TYR A 51 1.13 -12.42 -0.28
C TYR A 51 1.59 -12.34 1.20
N LEU A 52 0.92 -11.56 2.05
CA LEU A 52 1.24 -11.49 3.49
C LEU A 52 0.91 -12.78 4.24
N GLU A 53 -0.14 -13.48 3.80
CA GLU A 53 -0.53 -14.79 4.32
C GLU A 53 0.42 -15.87 3.80
N GLU A 54 0.71 -15.85 2.50
CA GLU A 54 1.62 -16.80 1.85
C GLU A 54 3.03 -16.76 2.43
N LEU A 55 3.52 -15.58 2.79
CA LEU A 55 4.82 -15.39 3.45
C LEU A 55 4.80 -15.70 4.96
N GLY A 56 3.64 -16.06 5.53
CA GLY A 56 3.49 -16.31 6.97
C GLY A 56 3.66 -15.07 7.85
N ILE A 57 3.67 -13.87 7.26
CA ILE A 57 3.91 -12.61 7.97
C ILE A 57 2.77 -12.33 8.94
N ASN A 58 1.52 -12.60 8.54
CA ASN A 58 0.34 -12.35 9.37
C ASN A 58 0.41 -13.04 10.75
N ALA A 59 0.98 -14.24 10.84
CA ALA A 59 1.14 -14.97 12.10
C ALA A 59 2.15 -14.33 13.06
N SER A 60 3.04 -13.48 12.55
CA SER A 60 4.10 -12.80 13.32
C SER A 60 3.72 -11.38 13.74
N LEU A 61 2.56 -10.86 13.28
CA LEU A 61 2.12 -9.51 13.57
C LEU A 61 1.27 -9.47 14.85
N THR A 62 1.58 -8.50 15.72
CA THR A 62 0.65 -8.14 16.79
C THR A 62 -0.56 -7.42 16.18
N MET A 63 -1.70 -7.44 16.88
CA MET A 63 -2.94 -6.81 16.42
C MET A 63 -2.76 -5.35 15.97
N ASN A 64 -1.98 -4.55 16.71
CA ASN A 64 -1.68 -3.17 16.33
C ASN A 64 -0.91 -3.05 15.01
N ARG A 65 -0.03 -4.01 14.69
CA ARG A 65 0.76 -4.01 13.45
C ARG A 65 -0.09 -4.41 12.25
N ALA A 66 -0.97 -5.41 12.42
CA ALA A 66 -1.93 -5.79 11.40
C ALA A 66 -2.87 -4.63 11.05
N ASN A 67 -3.37 -3.91 12.06
CA ASN A 67 -4.23 -2.73 11.84
C ASN A 67 -3.51 -1.60 11.09
N GLY A 68 -2.24 -1.35 11.41
CA GLY A 68 -1.43 -0.36 10.70
C GLY A 68 -1.22 -0.73 9.22
N LEU A 69 -1.00 -2.01 8.94
CA LEU A 69 -0.84 -2.51 7.57
C LEU A 69 -2.14 -2.43 6.76
N ALA A 70 -3.26 -2.80 7.36
CA ALA A 70 -4.58 -2.65 6.75
C ALA A 70 -4.90 -1.19 6.45
N SER A 71 -4.54 -0.27 7.37
CA SER A 71 -4.73 1.16 7.20
C SER A 71 -3.87 1.73 6.06
N LEU A 72 -2.62 1.26 5.92
CA LEU A 72 -1.75 1.63 4.80
C LEU A 72 -2.34 1.16 3.47
N HIS A 73 -2.75 -0.11 3.40
CA HIS A 73 -3.36 -0.68 2.19
C HIS A 73 -4.65 0.06 1.78
N LEU A 74 -5.49 0.41 2.76
CA LEU A 74 -6.69 1.20 2.51
C LEU A 74 -6.35 2.57 1.92
N ARG A 75 -5.33 3.25 2.45
CA ARG A 75 -4.89 4.55 1.93
C ARG A 75 -4.35 4.46 0.51
N MET A 76 -3.60 3.41 0.18
CA MET A 76 -3.15 3.15 -1.20
C MET A 76 -4.32 2.94 -2.16
N LYS A 77 -5.37 2.23 -1.73
CA LYS A 77 -6.61 2.08 -2.51
C LYS A 77 -7.36 3.40 -2.70
N GLN A 78 -7.42 4.24 -1.67
CA GLN A 78 -8.04 5.56 -1.77
C GLN A 78 -7.31 6.46 -2.77
N ASP A 79 -5.98 6.49 -2.73
CA ASP A 79 -5.16 7.23 -3.68
C ASP A 79 -5.35 6.71 -5.12
N ALA A 80 -5.35 5.39 -5.30
CA ALA A 80 -5.64 4.78 -6.60
C ALA A 80 -7.04 5.17 -7.12
N LEU A 81 -8.09 5.09 -6.30
CA LEU A 81 -9.44 5.52 -6.69
C LEU A 81 -9.47 6.98 -7.12
N LYS A 82 -8.79 7.85 -6.37
CA LYS A 82 -8.69 9.27 -6.71
C LYS A 82 -8.05 9.48 -8.07
N PHE A 83 -6.94 8.78 -8.37
CA PHE A 83 -6.29 8.88 -9.66
C PHE A 83 -7.13 8.31 -10.80
N LEU A 84 -7.87 7.22 -10.55
CA LEU A 84 -8.80 6.65 -11.53
C LEU A 84 -9.88 7.66 -11.93
N MET A 85 -10.49 8.33 -10.96
CA MET A 85 -11.51 9.36 -11.20
C MET A 85 -10.94 10.59 -11.92
N GLN A 86 -9.69 10.96 -11.63
CA GLN A 86 -9.02 12.11 -12.26
C GLN A 86 -8.58 11.83 -13.70
N ALA A 87 -8.31 10.57 -14.04
CA ALA A 87 -7.92 10.15 -15.39
C ALA A 87 -9.10 10.09 -16.38
N GLY A 88 -10.34 10.26 -15.91
CA GLY A 88 -11.52 10.38 -16.75
C GLY A 88 -12.03 9.04 -17.30
N ILE A 89 -12.77 8.31 -16.45
CA ILE A 89 -13.94 7.52 -16.87
C ILE A 89 -15.15 8.10 -16.14
#